data_AF-A0A3Q0RDH7-F1
#
_entry.id   AF-A0A3Q0RDH7-F1
#
_cell.length_a   1.000
_cell.length_b   1.000
_cell.length_c   1.000
_cell.angle_alpha   90.00
_cell.angle_beta   90.00
_cell.angle_gamma   90.00
#
_symmetry.space_group_name_H-M   'P 1'
#
loop_
_entity.id
_entity.type
_entity.pdbx_description
1 polymer ?
#
loop_
_entity_poly.entity_id
_entity_poly.type
_entity_poly.pdbx_seq_one_letter_code
_entity_poly.pdbx_strand_id
1 'polypeptide(L)'
;MAAELTMSLSGWVCVVTGASRGIGRGIALQLSEAGATVYITGRQENTLKQTAAQERGGNCVPVICDSTKDADIQELFERIKQEQNGRLDILVNNAYSGVQDIFGNMGNKFWETEPSIWDSINNAGLRDAVPLQCLFSSSSPIFVTDFILSVF
;
A
#
# COMPACT_ATOMS: atom_id res chain seq x y z
N MET A 1 -16.53 -27.87 -12.05
CA MET A 1 -16.30 -27.18 -10.76
C MET A 1 -14.84 -27.31 -10.42
N ALA A 2 -14.03 -26.32 -10.78
CA ALA A 2 -12.67 -26.23 -10.28
C ALA A 2 -12.75 -25.48 -8.96
N ALA A 3 -12.55 -26.17 -7.84
CA ALA A 3 -12.09 -25.51 -6.63
C ALA A 3 -10.67 -25.04 -6.97
N GLU A 4 -10.57 -23.80 -7.42
CA GLU A 4 -9.28 -23.17 -7.65
C GLU A 4 -8.53 -23.20 -6.32
N LEU A 5 -7.30 -23.73 -6.33
CA LEU A 5 -6.40 -23.76 -5.17
C LEU A 5 -5.97 -22.31 -4.86
N THR A 6 -6.90 -21.44 -4.47
CA THR A 6 -6.54 -20.18 -3.85
C THR A 6 -5.92 -20.53 -2.51
N MET A 7 -4.60 -20.45 -2.41
CA MET A 7 -3.91 -20.57 -1.13
C MET A 7 -4.59 -19.63 -0.14
N SER A 8 -5.19 -20.18 0.91
CA SER A 8 -5.81 -19.38 1.95
C SER A 8 -4.72 -18.60 2.68
N LEU A 9 -4.91 -17.29 2.79
CA LEU A 9 -4.10 -16.39 3.61
C LEU A 9 -4.73 -16.16 4.98
N SER A 10 -5.60 -17.07 5.43
CA SER A 10 -6.21 -16.99 6.76
C SER A 10 -5.15 -16.90 7.84
N GLY A 11 -5.28 -15.91 8.72
CA GLY A 11 -4.32 -15.64 9.80
C GLY A 11 -3.04 -14.92 9.36
N TRP A 12 -2.91 -14.54 8.09
CA TRP A 12 -1.86 -13.63 7.64
C TRP A 12 -2.23 -12.19 7.92
N VAL A 13 -1.22 -11.40 8.23
CA VAL A 13 -1.30 -9.96 8.46
C VAL A 13 -0.63 -9.24 7.31
N CYS A 14 -1.38 -8.38 6.64
CA CYS A 14 -0.92 -7.65 5.46
C CYS A 14 -1.07 -6.14 5.68
N VAL A 15 -0.18 -5.35 5.08
CA VAL A 15 -0.32 -3.89 4.95
C VAL A 15 -0.36 -3.54 3.48
N VAL A 16 -1.31 -2.70 3.07
CA VAL A 16 -1.36 -2.15 1.71
C VAL A 16 -1.42 -0.62 1.78
N THR A 17 -0.39 0.04 1.27
CA THR A 17 -0.33 1.50 1.23
C THR A 17 -1.04 2.06 0.01
N GLY A 18 -1.64 3.25 0.14
CA GLY A 18 -2.40 3.86 -0.95
C GLY A 18 -3.66 3.07 -1.34
N ALA A 19 -4.22 2.30 -0.40
CA ALA A 19 -5.34 1.39 -0.64
C ALA A 19 -6.71 2.08 -0.79
N SER A 20 -6.76 3.41 -0.74
CA SER A 20 -8.01 4.17 -0.84
C SER A 20 -8.71 4.06 -2.21
N ARG A 21 -8.00 3.67 -3.28
CA ARG A 21 -8.52 3.56 -4.67
C ARG A 21 -7.58 2.74 -5.57
N GLY A 22 -7.97 2.52 -6.82
CA GLY A 22 -7.10 1.98 -7.87
C GLY A 22 -6.53 0.60 -7.56
N ILE A 23 -5.26 0.38 -7.92
CA ILE A 23 -4.55 -0.89 -7.76
C ILE A 23 -4.48 -1.31 -6.28
N GLY A 24 -4.07 -0.40 -5.39
CA GLY A 24 -4.01 -0.68 -3.94
C GLY A 24 -5.34 -1.16 -3.35
N ARG A 25 -6.47 -0.56 -3.76
CA ARG A 25 -7.80 -1.05 -3.37
C ARG A 25 -8.01 -2.48 -3.86
N GLY A 26 -7.75 -2.74 -5.14
CA GLY A 26 -7.90 -4.07 -5.73
C GLY A 26 -7.08 -5.13 -4.98
N ILE A 27 -5.81 -4.84 -4.72
CA ILE A 27 -4.92 -5.72 -3.95
C ILE A 27 -5.46 -5.99 -2.55
N ALA A 28 -5.88 -4.95 -1.83
CA ALA A 28 -6.43 -5.09 -0.49
C ALA A 28 -7.68 -5.99 -0.46
N LEU A 29 -8.58 -5.82 -1.44
CA LEU A 29 -9.79 -6.65 -1.54
C LEU A 29 -9.48 -8.09 -1.90
N GLN A 30 -8.47 -8.36 -2.74
CA GLN A 30 -8.05 -9.73 -3.08
C GLN A 30 -7.33 -10.43 -1.91
N LEU A 31 -6.50 -9.71 -1.16
CA LEU A 31 -5.89 -10.25 0.06
C LEU A 31 -6.94 -10.57 1.12
N SER A 32 -7.95 -9.70 1.27
CA SER A 32 -9.13 -9.97 2.11
C SER A 32 -9.93 -11.16 1.57
N GLU A 33 -10.13 -11.28 0.26
CA GLU A 33 -10.80 -12.43 -0.36
C GLU A 33 -10.12 -13.77 -0.06
N ALA A 34 -8.79 -13.76 0.06
CA ALA A 34 -8.00 -14.91 0.47
C ALA A 34 -8.04 -15.20 2.00
N GLY A 35 -8.70 -14.34 2.79
CA GLY A 35 -8.90 -14.51 4.24
C GLY A 35 -7.91 -13.77 5.14
N ALA A 36 -7.05 -12.91 4.59
CA ALA A 36 -6.07 -12.17 5.39
C ALA A 36 -6.71 -11.04 6.22
N THR A 37 -6.02 -10.62 7.28
CA THR A 37 -6.23 -9.32 7.93
C THR A 37 -5.37 -8.30 7.21
N VAL A 38 -5.99 -7.27 6.64
CA VAL A 38 -5.34 -6.29 5.77
C VAL A 38 -5.48 -4.89 6.36
N TYR A 39 -4.38 -4.32 6.84
CA TYR A 39 -4.28 -2.91 7.20
C TYR A 39 -4.19 -2.08 5.93
N ILE A 40 -5.25 -1.34 5.62
CA ILE A 40 -5.32 -0.48 4.44
C ILE A 40 -4.99 0.96 4.85
N THR A 41 -4.02 1.57 4.17
CA THR A 41 -3.53 2.91 4.56
C THR A 41 -3.72 3.96 3.47
N GLY A 42 -3.82 5.21 3.91
CA GLY A 42 -3.96 6.38 3.07
C GLY A 42 -4.37 7.63 3.86
N ARG A 43 -4.54 8.75 3.15
CA ARG A 43 -4.76 10.08 3.78
C ARG A 43 -6.23 10.44 3.97
N GLN A 44 -7.13 9.82 3.21
CA GLN A 44 -8.56 10.19 3.18
C GLN A 44 -9.43 9.11 3.84
N GLU A 45 -9.82 9.37 5.08
CA GLU A 45 -10.57 8.45 5.93
C GLU A 45 -11.83 7.90 5.25
N ASN A 46 -12.66 8.77 4.67
CA ASN A 46 -13.93 8.37 4.04
C ASN A 46 -13.72 7.34 2.92
N THR A 47 -12.72 7.55 2.06
CA THR A 47 -12.43 6.62 0.94
C THR A 47 -11.79 5.31 1.40
N LEU A 48 -11.04 5.34 2.51
CA LEU A 48 -10.51 4.14 3.15
C LEU A 48 -11.63 3.32 3.77
N LYS A 49 -12.53 3.95 4.53
CA LYS A 49 -13.71 3.29 5.11
C LYS A 49 -14.60 2.66 4.05
N GLN A 50 -14.80 3.35 2.92
CA GLN A 50 -15.51 2.78 1.76
C GLN A 50 -14.82 1.54 1.20
N THR A 51 -13.49 1.51 1.18
CA THR A 51 -12.72 0.35 0.74
C THR A 51 -12.82 -0.80 1.75
N ALA A 52 -12.69 -0.51 3.05
CA ALA A 52 -12.84 -1.51 4.10
C ALA A 52 -14.22 -2.20 4.06
N ALA A 53 -15.29 -1.42 3.82
CA ALA A 53 -16.64 -1.96 3.71
C ALA A 53 -16.87 -2.90 2.51
N GLN A 54 -15.90 -3.02 1.59
CA GLN A 54 -15.95 -3.92 0.44
C GLN A 54 -15.14 -5.22 0.64
N GLU A 55 -14.66 -5.47 1.85
CA GLU A 55 -13.93 -6.70 2.23
C GLU A 55 -14.69 -7.98 1.87
N ARG A 56 -13.96 -9.08 1.65
CA ARG A 56 -14.48 -10.30 1.01
C ARG A 56 -14.14 -11.59 1.77
N GLY A 57 -14.36 -11.60 3.09
CA GLY A 57 -14.21 -12.80 3.92
C GLY A 57 -13.02 -12.76 4.88
N GLY A 58 -11.99 -12.00 4.54
CA GLY A 58 -11.00 -11.47 5.49
C GLY A 58 -11.46 -10.14 6.08
N ASN A 59 -10.54 -9.46 6.77
CA ASN A 59 -10.82 -8.20 7.48
C ASN A 59 -9.95 -7.07 6.92
N CYS A 60 -10.56 -5.98 6.47
CA CYS A 60 -9.86 -4.77 6.06
C CYS A 60 -9.92 -3.71 7.17
N VAL A 61 -8.78 -3.44 7.80
CA VAL A 61 -8.65 -2.46 8.89
C VAL A 61 -8.19 -1.12 8.32
N PRO A 62 -9.04 -0.08 8.26
CA PRO A 62 -8.63 1.23 7.78
C PRO A 62 -7.74 1.94 8.80
N VAL A 63 -6.60 2.46 8.35
CA VAL A 63 -5.68 3.29 9.13
C VAL A 63 -5.35 4.54 8.35
N ILE A 64 -5.63 5.71 8.93
CA ILE A 64 -5.15 6.97 8.36
C ILE A 64 -3.64 7.01 8.58
N CYS A 65 -2.89 7.08 7.49
CA CYS A 65 -1.44 7.17 7.53
C CYS A 65 -0.97 7.87 6.26
N ASP A 66 -0.25 8.97 6.45
CA ASP A 66 0.53 9.64 5.42
C ASP A 66 1.94 9.04 5.41
N SER A 67 2.25 8.23 4.40
CA SER A 67 3.54 7.55 4.29
C SER A 67 4.73 8.51 4.07
N THR A 68 4.48 9.80 3.89
CA THR A 68 5.52 10.84 3.88
C THR A 68 5.92 11.31 5.28
N LYS A 69 5.20 10.86 6.33
CA LYS A 69 5.41 11.27 7.73
C LYS A 69 5.85 10.09 8.59
N ASP A 70 7.07 10.19 9.13
CA ASP A 70 7.64 9.14 9.98
C ASP A 70 6.77 8.83 11.22
N ALA A 71 6.10 9.84 11.79
CA ALA A 71 5.20 9.68 12.93
C ALA A 71 4.01 8.77 12.61
N ASP A 72 3.33 9.00 11.48
CA ASP A 72 2.19 8.18 11.04
C ASP A 72 2.62 6.72 10.80
N ILE A 73 3.83 6.51 10.25
CA ILE A 73 4.39 5.16 10.02
C ILE A 73 4.68 4.47 11.36
N GLN A 74 5.27 5.20 12.32
CA GLN A 74 5.57 4.66 13.64
C GLN A 74 4.28 4.28 14.40
N GLU A 75 3.23 5.11 14.31
CA GLU A 75 1.93 4.81 14.90
C GLU A 75 1.28 3.57 14.26
N LEU A 76 1.35 3.44 12.93
CA LEU A 76 0.90 2.24 12.22
C LEU A 76 1.65 0.99 12.70
N PHE A 77 2.97 1.07 12.82
CA PHE A 77 3.81 -0.04 13.28
C PHE A 77 3.43 -0.46 14.71
N GLU A 78 3.35 0.49 15.65
CA GLU A 78 3.00 0.19 17.04
C GLU A 78 1.59 -0.38 17.16
N ARG A 79 0.64 0.10 16.36
CA ARG A 79 -0.71 -0.47 16.32
C ARG A 79 -0.70 -1.92 15.86
N ILE A 80 -0.03 -2.24 14.75
CA ILE A 80 0.08 -3.62 14.25
C ILE A 80 0.78 -4.51 15.28
N LYS A 81 1.83 -3.98 15.92
CA LYS A 81 2.56 -4.70 16.96
C LYS A 81 1.65 -5.07 18.14
N GLN A 82 0.80 -4.14 18.58
CA GLN A 82 -0.17 -4.37 19.66
C GLN A 82 -1.28 -5.34 19.25
N GLU A 83 -1.87 -5.15 18.07
CA GLU A 83 -3.03 -5.92 17.60
C GLU A 83 -2.66 -7.33 17.10
N GLN A 84 -1.45 -7.51 16.57
CA GLN A 84 -1.01 -8.73 15.88
C GLN A 84 0.26 -9.36 16.49
N ASN A 85 0.65 -8.91 17.68
CA ASN A 85 1.85 -9.39 18.39
C ASN A 85 3.14 -9.26 17.54
N GLY A 86 3.25 -8.16 16.79
CA GLY A 86 4.42 -7.86 15.94
C GLY A 86 4.47 -8.62 14.61
N ARG A 87 3.44 -9.40 14.26
CA ARG A 87 3.41 -10.14 13.00
C ARG A 87 3.05 -9.22 11.83
N LEU A 88 3.85 -9.28 10.77
CA LEU A 88 3.52 -8.81 9.44
C LEU A 88 4.04 -9.82 8.42
N ASP A 89 3.17 -10.33 7.56
CA ASP A 89 3.52 -11.33 6.55
C ASP A 89 3.73 -10.69 5.16
N ILE A 90 2.94 -9.68 4.80
CA ILE A 90 3.03 -8.99 3.50
C ILE A 90 2.98 -7.48 3.69
N LEU A 91 3.92 -6.76 3.07
CA LEU A 91 3.85 -5.31 2.89
C LEU A 91 3.76 -4.97 1.40
N VAL A 92 2.66 -4.37 0.99
CA VAL A 92 2.46 -3.83 -0.35
C VAL A 92 2.68 -2.31 -0.34
N ASN A 93 3.83 -1.89 -0.85
CA ASN A 93 4.19 -0.49 -1.06
C ASN A 93 3.59 -0.02 -2.40
N ASN A 94 2.38 0.52 -2.34
CA ASN A 94 1.60 0.96 -3.50
C ASN A 94 1.24 2.47 -3.45
N ALA A 95 1.45 3.17 -2.33
CA ALA A 95 1.25 4.61 -2.28
C ALA A 95 2.10 5.33 -3.34
N TYR A 96 1.46 6.19 -4.14
CA TYR A 96 2.10 6.92 -5.22
C TYR A 96 1.33 8.21 -5.54
N SER A 97 2.04 9.33 -5.75
CA SER A 97 1.43 10.64 -6.06
C SER A 97 1.69 11.16 -7.46
N GLY A 98 2.67 10.62 -8.19
CA GLY A 98 3.11 11.14 -9.48
C GLY A 98 2.20 10.86 -10.69
N VAL A 99 1.05 10.20 -10.48
CA VAL A 99 0.16 9.79 -11.59
C VAL A 99 -0.30 11.00 -12.41
N GLN A 100 -0.80 12.05 -11.75
CA GLN A 100 -1.32 13.23 -12.44
C GLN A 100 -0.23 13.99 -13.19
N ASP A 101 0.96 14.11 -12.60
CA ASP A 101 2.11 14.76 -13.23
C ASP A 101 2.57 14.01 -14.48
N ILE A 102 2.59 12.67 -14.45
CA ILE A 102 2.91 11.83 -15.61
C ILE A 102 1.88 12.04 -16.72
N PHE A 103 0.59 11.96 -16.41
CA PHE A 103 -0.47 12.13 -17.41
C PHE A 103 -0.47 13.54 -18.01
N GLY A 104 -0.23 14.57 -17.18
CA GLY A 104 -0.14 15.96 -17.63
C GLY A 104 1.03 16.25 -18.56
N ASN A 105 2.07 15.40 -18.53
CA ASN A 105 3.27 15.54 -19.36
C ASN A 105 3.38 14.47 -20.46
N MET A 106 2.32 13.69 -20.70
CA MET A 106 2.32 12.72 -21.80
C MET A 106 2.58 13.42 -23.13
N GLY A 107 3.60 12.95 -23.85
CA GLY A 107 4.01 13.48 -25.14
C GLY A 107 5.09 14.57 -25.08
N ASN A 108 5.36 15.13 -23.89
CA ASN A 108 6.52 16.00 -23.69
C ASN A 108 7.79 15.15 -23.57
N LYS A 109 8.92 15.69 -24.03
CA LYS A 109 10.22 15.06 -23.76
C LYS A 109 10.60 15.32 -22.32
N PHE A 110 11.37 14.41 -21.72
CA PHE A 110 11.78 14.52 -20.32
C PHE A 110 12.39 15.90 -19.96
N TRP A 111 13.28 16.44 -20.80
CA TRP A 111 13.93 17.74 -20.57
C TRP A 111 13.03 18.97 -20.81
N GLU A 112 11.81 18.77 -21.30
CA GLU A 112 10.78 19.81 -21.45
C GLU A 112 9.87 19.86 -20.22
N THR A 113 10.01 18.91 -19.29
CA THR A 113 9.20 18.82 -18.07
C THR A 113 9.86 19.53 -16.89
N GLU A 114 9.04 20.02 -15.96
CA GLU A 114 9.54 20.65 -14.74
C GLU A 114 10.29 19.64 -13.86
N PRO A 115 11.53 19.95 -13.40
CA PRO A 115 12.30 19.03 -12.55
C PRO A 115 11.59 18.60 -11.27
N SER A 116 10.67 19.41 -10.74
CA SER A 116 9.87 19.10 -9.55
C SER A 116 8.98 17.86 -9.70
N ILE A 117 8.73 17.41 -10.93
CA ILE A 117 8.04 16.14 -11.22
C ILE A 117 8.87 14.96 -10.68
N TRP A 118 10.20 15.03 -10.79
CA TRP A 118 11.10 14.02 -10.22
C TRP A 118 10.87 13.87 -8.71
N ASP A 119 10.81 14.98 -8.00
CA ASP A 119 10.60 14.98 -6.55
C ASP A 119 9.21 14.45 -6.18
N SER A 120 8.19 14.79 -6.96
CA SER A 120 6.81 14.34 -6.73
C SER A 120 6.64 12.84 -6.94
N ILE A 121 7.36 12.27 -7.92
CA ILE A 121 7.37 10.83 -8.23
C ILE A 121 8.16 10.07 -7.17
N ASN A 122 9.39 10.51 -6.88
CA ASN A 122 10.32 9.73 -6.06
C ASN A 122 10.09 9.88 -4.56
N ASN A 123 9.57 11.01 -4.06
CA ASN A 123 9.26 11.12 -2.64
C ASN A 123 8.15 10.14 -2.26
N ALA A 124 7.03 10.13 -2.97
CA ALA A 124 5.93 9.22 -2.62
C ALA A 124 6.17 7.75 -3.02
N GLY A 125 6.81 7.51 -4.17
CA GLY A 125 6.96 6.14 -4.71
C GLY A 125 8.17 5.38 -4.17
N LEU A 126 9.28 6.07 -3.88
CA LEU A 126 10.55 5.44 -3.51
C LEU A 126 10.94 5.72 -2.06
N ARG A 127 10.91 6.99 -1.64
CA ARG A 127 11.32 7.37 -0.28
C ARG A 127 10.38 6.78 0.77
N ASP A 128 9.07 6.90 0.58
CA ASP A 128 8.05 6.46 1.55
C ASP A 128 8.11 4.95 1.85
N ALA A 129 8.59 4.13 0.89
CA ALA A 129 8.70 2.69 1.05
C ALA A 129 9.80 2.27 2.05
N VAL A 130 10.87 3.06 2.17
CA VAL A 130 12.07 2.68 2.94
C VAL A 130 11.82 2.66 4.46
N PRO A 131 11.20 3.69 5.09
CA PRO A 131 10.94 3.67 6.52
C PRO A 131 10.00 2.52 6.94
N LEU A 132 8.96 2.25 6.15
CA LEU A 132 8.07 1.11 6.36
C LEU A 132 8.86 -0.20 6.35
N GLN A 133 9.69 -0.40 5.33
CA GLN A 133 10.49 -1.61 5.19
C GLN A 133 11.49 -1.79 6.35
N CYS A 134 12.13 -0.71 6.81
CA CYS A 134 13.03 -0.74 7.94
C CYS A 134 12.32 -1.12 9.25
N LEU A 135 11.17 -0.52 9.54
CA LEU A 135 10.43 -0.78 10.78
C LEU A 135 9.90 -2.22 10.82
N PHE A 136 9.43 -2.75 9.70
CA PHE A 136 8.92 -4.13 9.63
C PHE A 136 9.98 -5.20 9.37
N SER A 137 11.25 -4.84 9.20
CA SER A 137 12.34 -5.78 8.91
C SER A 137 12.49 -6.92 9.94
N SER A 138 12.18 -6.65 11.22
CA SER A 138 12.23 -7.65 12.30
C SER A 138 11.22 -8.79 12.13
N SER A 139 10.14 -8.54 11.38
CA SER A 139 9.08 -9.53 11.09
C SER A 139 9.28 -10.31 9.79
N SER A 140 10.33 -10.00 9.01
CA SER A 140 10.66 -10.64 7.72
C SER A 140 9.48 -10.79 6.74
N PRO A 141 8.70 -9.73 6.46
CA PRO A 141 7.56 -9.82 5.54
C PRO A 141 8.01 -9.97 4.08
N ILE A 142 7.11 -10.48 3.25
CA ILE A 142 7.23 -10.40 1.79
C ILE A 142 6.93 -8.95 1.38
N PHE A 143 7.91 -8.30 0.76
CA PHE A 143 7.77 -6.95 0.24
C PHE A 143 7.32 -6.97 -1.21
N VAL A 144 6.18 -6.35 -1.48
CA VAL A 144 5.66 -6.09 -2.82
C VAL A 144 5.75 -4.59 -3.05
N THR A 145 6.78 -4.15 -3.75
CA THR A 145 6.91 -2.77 -4.21
C THR A 145 6.38 -2.68 -5.63
N ASP A 146 5.39 -1.82 -5.85
CA ASP A 146 5.02 -1.45 -7.22
C ASP A 146 6.12 -0.53 -7.77
N PHE A 147 7.04 -1.12 -8.55
CA PHE A 147 7.87 -0.33 -9.44
C PHE A 147 6.97 -0.04 -10.64
N ILE A 148 6.21 1.06 -10.60
CA ILE A 148 5.59 1.65 -11.81
C ILE A 148 6.74 2.13 -12.70
N LEU A 149 7.37 1.17 -13.37
CA LEU A 149 8.24 1.24 -14.53
C LEU A 149 8.01 -0.08 -15.30
N SER A 150 6.75 -0.30 -15.68
CA SER A 150 6.39 -1.23 -16.75
C SER A 150 5.39 -0.61 -17.74
N VAL A 151 5.37 0.72 -17.82
CA VAL A 151 4.94 1.40 -19.04
C VAL A 151 6.20 1.65 -19.88
N PHE A 152 6.69 0.56 -20.49
CA PHE A 152 7.43 0.64 -21.76
C PHE A 152 6.41 0.57 -22.89
#